data_AF-A0A2P8QFX9-F1
#
_entry.id   AF-A0A2P8QFX9-F1
#
_cell.length_a   1.000
_cell.length_b   1.000
_cell.length_c   1.000
_cell.angle_alpha   90.00
_cell.angle_beta   90.00
_cell.angle_gamma   90.00
#
_symmetry.space_group_name_H-M   'P 1'
#
loop_
_entity.id
_entity.type
_entity.pdbx_description
1 polymer ?
#
loop_
_entity_poly.entity_id
_entity_poly.type
_entity_poly.pdbx_seq_one_letter_code
_entity_poly.pdbx_strand_id
1 'polypeptide(L)'
;MTHLRIRIEAVDLPGRTHPVPISRNGPEEPREVYVAVQRRNRPGELLDPHPGDAESATWTLECTATPTETPTGTDVQSPCVQGPYVQDRLGRRFVYLSWGTLDDEGVFSMFRRAKLMLDMVPTDVLAEAAREGVLVARLGLTDPQGGPLRARVVPPHVIWTAERDTRDTPGTHAPPGVAKDAR
;
A
#
# COMPACT_ATOMS: atom_id res chain seq x y z
N MET A 1 -3.08 -18.76 10.73
CA MET A 1 -2.87 -17.32 10.44
C MET A 1 -1.37 -17.10 10.34
N THR A 2 -0.89 -16.52 9.25
CA THR A 2 0.52 -16.17 9.05
C THR A 2 0.69 -14.66 9.05
N HIS A 3 1.89 -14.22 9.42
CA HIS A 3 2.28 -12.82 9.30
C HIS A 3 2.45 -12.46 7.82
N LEU A 4 1.92 -11.31 7.41
CA LEU A 4 2.02 -10.82 6.03
C LEU A 4 2.26 -9.33 6.06
N ARG A 5 3.21 -8.84 5.25
CA ARG A 5 3.31 -7.41 4.94
C ARG A 5 2.74 -7.11 3.58
N ILE A 6 2.05 -5.99 3.46
CA ILE A 6 1.75 -5.40 2.16
C ILE A 6 2.70 -4.22 1.96
N ARG A 7 3.58 -4.30 0.96
CA ARG A 7 4.41 -3.16 0.54
C ARG A 7 3.79 -2.53 -0.70
N ILE A 8 3.50 -1.24 -0.61
CA ILE A 8 2.97 -0.46 -1.73
C ILE A 8 4.12 0.39 -2.24
N GLU A 9 4.50 0.21 -3.50
CA GLU A 9 5.55 0.93 -4.20
C GLU A 9 4.90 1.74 -5.31
N ALA A 10 4.81 3.05 -5.10
CA ALA A 10 4.13 3.96 -6.00
C ALA A 10 5.11 4.92 -6.69
N VAL A 11 4.86 5.17 -7.97
CA VAL A 11 5.57 6.14 -8.83
C VAL A 11 4.56 6.99 -9.59
N ASP A 12 5.03 7.87 -10.48
CA ASP A 12 4.17 8.67 -11.38
C ASP A 12 3.09 9.44 -10.59
N LEU A 13 3.52 10.31 -9.68
CA LEU A 13 2.63 11.15 -8.87
C LEU A 13 2.19 12.39 -9.68
N PRO A 14 0.98 12.94 -9.43
CA PRO A 14 0.32 13.92 -10.30
C PRO A 14 0.93 15.33 -10.25
N GLY A 15 1.96 15.55 -9.42
CA GLY A 15 2.57 16.84 -9.18
C GLY A 15 2.15 17.48 -7.86
N ARG A 16 2.91 18.51 -7.47
CA ARG A 16 2.78 19.18 -6.16
C ARG A 16 1.42 19.81 -5.96
N THR A 17 0.84 20.38 -7.02
CA THR A 17 -0.38 21.18 -6.94
C THR A 17 -1.51 20.56 -7.76
N HIS A 18 -2.71 20.62 -7.22
CA HIS A 18 -3.92 20.20 -7.92
C HIS A 18 -5.09 21.13 -7.56
N PRO A 19 -6.04 21.40 -8.47
CA PRO A 19 -7.28 22.10 -8.14
C PRO A 19 -8.09 21.32 -7.09
N VAL A 20 -8.37 21.95 -5.95
CA VAL A 20 -9.15 21.35 -4.86
C VAL A 20 -10.34 22.27 -4.55
N PRO A 21 -11.57 21.74 -4.41
CA PRO A 21 -12.73 22.55 -4.02
C PRO A 21 -12.53 23.16 -2.63
N ILE A 22 -12.66 24.49 -2.50
CA ILE A 22 -12.58 25.16 -1.18
C ILE A 22 -13.80 24.90 -0.30
N SER A 23 -14.92 24.51 -0.91
CA SER A 23 -16.12 24.04 -0.23
C SER A 23 -16.87 23.06 -1.14
N ARG A 24 -17.87 22.36 -0.60
CA ARG A 24 -18.60 21.27 -1.29
C ARG A 24 -19.09 21.62 -2.70
N ASN A 25 -19.37 22.90 -2.97
CA ASN A 25 -19.76 23.44 -4.28
C ASN A 25 -19.02 24.77 -4.61
N GLY A 26 -17.87 25.01 -3.99
CA GLY A 26 -17.10 26.25 -4.16
C GLY A 26 -16.20 26.20 -5.39
N PRO A 27 -15.55 27.33 -5.74
CA PRO A 27 -14.49 27.33 -6.73
C PRO A 27 -13.35 26.38 -6.33
N GLU A 28 -12.67 25.84 -7.33
CA GLU A 28 -11.45 25.07 -7.10
C GLU A 28 -10.24 26.00 -7.10
N GLU A 29 -9.33 25.79 -6.16
CA GLU A 29 -8.06 26.51 -6.11
C GLU A 29 -6.89 25.53 -6.13
N PRO A 30 -5.77 25.87 -6.79
CA PRO A 30 -4.54 25.11 -6.67
C PRO A 30 -4.12 25.04 -5.20
N ARG A 31 -3.91 23.81 -4.72
CA ARG A 31 -3.39 23.52 -3.37
C ARG A 31 -2.30 22.48 -3.46
N GLU A 32 -1.37 22.52 -2.51
CA GLU A 32 -0.41 21.44 -2.35
C GLU A 32 -1.11 20.17 -1.92
N VAL A 33 -0.85 19.08 -2.64
CA VAL A 33 -1.51 17.80 -2.39
C VAL A 33 -0.53 16.76 -1.88
N TYR A 34 -1.07 15.91 -1.02
CA TYR A 34 -0.36 14.82 -0.37
C TYR A 34 -1.18 13.54 -0.52
N VAL A 35 -0.49 12.41 -0.61
CA VAL A 35 -1.08 11.08 -0.62
C VAL A 35 -0.65 10.31 0.63
N ALA A 36 -1.59 9.62 1.26
CA ALA A 36 -1.30 8.78 2.42
C ALA A 36 -2.18 7.52 2.43
N VAL A 37 -1.79 6.51 3.21
CA VAL A 37 -2.63 5.32 3.43
C VAL A 37 -3.56 5.55 4.62
N GLN A 38 -4.86 5.40 4.40
CA GLN A 38 -5.86 5.69 5.44
C GLN A 38 -6.20 4.46 6.29
N ARG A 39 -6.19 4.64 7.62
CA ARG A 39 -6.57 3.58 8.56
C ARG A 39 -8.05 3.23 8.47
N ARG A 40 -8.35 1.94 8.65
CA ARG A 40 -9.73 1.44 8.74
C ARG A 40 -10.43 2.05 9.97
N ASN A 41 -11.66 2.48 9.77
CA ASN A 41 -12.54 3.07 10.80
C ASN A 41 -12.01 4.35 11.47
N ARG A 42 -10.87 4.90 11.04
CA ARG A 42 -10.30 6.15 11.56
C ARG A 42 -9.81 7.03 10.42
N PRO A 43 -10.72 7.77 9.75
CA PRO A 43 -10.39 8.51 8.53
C PRO A 43 -9.30 9.58 8.67
N GLY A 44 -9.13 10.14 9.88
CA GLY A 44 -8.06 11.10 10.17
C GLY A 44 -6.71 10.48 10.54
N GLU A 45 -6.65 9.16 10.73
CA GLU A 45 -5.36 8.47 10.96
C GLU A 45 -4.79 8.02 9.62
N LEU A 46 -3.73 8.69 9.20
CA LEU A 46 -3.05 8.48 7.94
C LEU A 46 -1.62 8.01 8.20
N LEU A 47 -1.18 7.04 7.40
CA LEU A 47 0.17 6.53 7.44
C LEU A 47 1.02 7.26 6.40
N ASP A 48 2.12 7.83 6.87
CA ASP A 48 3.22 8.43 6.11
C ASP A 48 2.77 9.22 4.87
N PRO A 49 2.24 10.45 5.04
CA PRO A 49 1.88 11.29 3.91
C PRO A 49 3.10 11.64 3.04
N HIS A 50 2.98 11.48 1.73
CA HIS A 50 3.97 11.87 0.74
C HIS A 50 3.46 13.04 -0.10
N PRO A 51 4.32 14.01 -0.47
CA PRO A 51 3.92 15.09 -1.35
C PRO A 51 3.65 14.60 -2.78
N GLY A 52 2.74 15.27 -3.48
CA GLY A 52 2.30 14.90 -4.82
C GLY A 52 3.35 15.01 -5.93
N ASP A 53 4.52 15.59 -5.65
CA ASP A 53 5.67 15.66 -6.56
C ASP A 53 6.85 14.78 -6.12
N ALA A 54 6.66 13.92 -5.11
CA ALA A 54 7.71 12.95 -4.77
C ALA A 54 8.02 12.05 -5.96
N GLU A 55 9.28 11.70 -6.15
CA GLU A 55 9.71 10.74 -7.18
C GLU A 55 9.01 9.37 -6.99
N SER A 56 8.80 8.99 -5.73
CA SER A 56 8.09 7.78 -5.34
C SER A 56 7.44 7.93 -3.97
N ALA A 57 6.48 7.05 -3.67
CA ALA A 57 5.86 6.91 -2.36
C ALA A 57 5.85 5.42 -1.97
N THR A 58 6.20 5.10 -0.72
CA THR A 58 6.25 3.70 -0.27
C THR A 58 5.62 3.55 1.10
N TRP A 59 4.72 2.59 1.23
CA TRP A 59 4.10 2.22 2.51
C TRP A 59 4.29 0.75 2.78
N THR A 60 4.48 0.39 4.06
CA THR A 60 4.50 -1.00 4.52
C THR A 60 3.39 -1.19 5.55
N LEU A 61 2.48 -2.12 5.28
CA LEU A 61 1.31 -2.39 6.11
C LEU A 61 1.47 -3.75 6.77
N GLU A 62 1.53 -3.77 8.10
CA GLU A 62 1.52 -5.01 8.87
C GLU A 62 0.12 -5.64 8.83
N CYS A 63 0.04 -6.87 8.36
CA CYS A 63 -1.18 -7.61 8.12
C CYS A 63 -1.05 -9.08 8.58
N THR A 64 -2.17 -9.78 8.55
CA THR A 64 -2.23 -11.23 8.73
C THR A 64 -2.94 -11.86 7.55
N ALA A 65 -2.49 -13.05 7.16
CA ALA A 65 -3.16 -13.90 6.19
C ALA A 65 -3.75 -15.13 6.90
N THR A 66 -5.05 -15.33 6.80
CA THR A 66 -5.71 -16.55 7.25
C THR A 66 -6.00 -17.45 6.06
N PRO A 67 -5.61 -18.73 6.09
CA PRO A 67 -6.13 -19.71 5.14
C PRO A 67 -7.65 -19.70 5.21
N THR A 68 -8.30 -19.75 4.04
CA THR A 68 -9.75 -19.96 4.01
C THR A 68 -9.96 -21.48 4.01
N GLU A 69 -10.55 -22.03 5.08
CA GLU A 69 -10.86 -23.46 5.15
C GLU A 69 -12.06 -23.81 4.25
N THR A 70 -11.89 -24.81 3.39
CA THR A 70 -12.96 -25.34 2.55
C THR A 70 -13.76 -26.40 3.32
N PRO A 71 -15.10 -26.28 3.42
CA PRO A 71 -15.91 -27.34 4.01
C PRO A 71 -15.97 -28.61 3.15
N THR A 72 -15.75 -28.51 1.83
CA THR A 72 -15.77 -29.66 0.90
C THR A 72 -15.23 -29.24 -0.46
N GLY A 73 -14.26 -29.99 -1.01
CA GLY A 73 -13.85 -29.87 -2.41
C GLY A 73 -12.59 -29.05 -2.67
N THR A 74 -11.82 -29.50 -3.66
CA THR A 74 -10.43 -29.19 -4.02
C THR A 74 -10.14 -27.76 -4.50
N ASP A 75 -11.00 -26.77 -4.20
CA ASP A 75 -10.77 -25.39 -4.63
C ASP A 75 -9.73 -24.69 -3.74
N VAL A 76 -8.63 -24.26 -4.33
CA VAL A 76 -7.62 -23.40 -3.68
C VAL A 76 -8.22 -22.02 -3.49
N GLN A 77 -8.79 -21.76 -2.32
CA GLN A 77 -9.38 -20.46 -2.02
C GLN A 77 -8.28 -19.48 -1.60
N SER A 78 -8.32 -18.27 -2.17
CA SER A 78 -7.38 -17.19 -1.82
C SER A 78 -7.34 -16.93 -0.31
N PRO A 79 -6.15 -16.73 0.30
CA PRO A 79 -6.02 -16.33 1.70
C PRO A 79 -6.84 -15.07 2.03
N CYS A 80 -7.39 -15.00 3.23
CA CYS A 80 -8.04 -13.81 3.74
C CYS A 80 -7.02 -12.87 4.39
N VAL A 81 -6.86 -11.67 3.85
CA VAL A 81 -5.92 -10.67 4.36
C VAL A 81 -6.63 -9.69 5.29
N GLN A 82 -6.08 -9.48 6.48
CA GLN A 82 -6.62 -8.59 7.50
C GLN A 82 -5.51 -7.68 8.06
N GLY A 83 -5.87 -6.48 8.48
CA GLY A 83 -4.93 -5.51 9.05
C GLY A 83 -5.58 -4.17 9.36
N PRO A 84 -4.91 -3.27 10.10
CA PRO A 84 -5.46 -1.97 10.49
C PRO A 84 -5.73 -1.03 9.31
N TYR A 85 -5.05 -1.22 8.18
CA TYR A 85 -5.22 -0.43 6.96
C TYR A 85 -6.03 -1.15 5.87
N VAL A 86 -6.31 -2.44 6.08
CA VAL A 86 -7.15 -3.23 5.17
C VAL A 86 -8.61 -2.95 5.47
N GLN A 87 -9.28 -2.30 4.53
CA GLN A 87 -10.71 -2.08 4.56
C GLN A 87 -11.43 -3.37 4.26
N ASP A 88 -12.56 -3.58 4.93
CA ASP A 88 -13.48 -4.67 4.66
C ASP A 88 -14.90 -4.07 4.67
N ARG A 89 -15.48 -3.92 3.47
CA ARG A 89 -16.83 -3.37 3.29
C ARG A 89 -17.54 -4.09 2.16
N LEU A 90 -18.80 -4.47 2.41
CA LEU A 90 -19.65 -5.18 1.44
C LEU A 90 -18.99 -6.45 0.88
N GLY A 91 -18.23 -7.18 1.72
CA GLY A 91 -17.51 -8.39 1.34
C GLY A 91 -16.28 -8.15 0.46
N ARG A 92 -15.76 -6.92 0.41
CA ARG A 92 -14.61 -6.55 -0.42
C ARG A 92 -13.45 -6.03 0.39
N ARG A 93 -12.24 -6.49 0.07
CA ARG A 93 -11.00 -6.08 0.72
C ARG A 93 -10.18 -5.14 -0.15
N PHE A 94 -9.77 -4.02 0.42
CA PHE A 94 -8.98 -3.01 -0.27
C PHE A 94 -8.22 -2.09 0.70
N VAL A 95 -7.22 -1.38 0.22
CA VAL A 95 -6.52 -0.30 0.96
C VAL A 95 -6.96 1.05 0.39
N TYR A 96 -7.17 2.05 1.26
CA TYR A 96 -7.44 3.42 0.82
C TYR A 96 -6.14 4.18 0.62
N LEU A 97 -5.94 4.67 -0.61
CA LEU A 97 -4.96 5.71 -0.93
C LEU A 97 -5.72 7.03 -0.95
N SER A 98 -5.40 7.91 -0.01
CA SER A 98 -6.13 9.16 0.22
C SER A 98 -5.32 10.35 -0.20
N TRP A 99 -5.94 11.19 -1.03
CA TRP A 99 -5.42 12.48 -1.46
C TRP A 99 -6.08 13.60 -0.68
N GLY A 100 -5.26 14.52 -0.22
CA GLY A 100 -5.69 15.64 0.60
C GLY A 100 -4.67 16.76 0.62
N THR A 101 -5.05 17.84 1.28
CA THR A 101 -4.18 18.97 1.59
C THR A 101 -3.83 18.91 3.07
N LEU A 102 -2.65 19.41 3.44
CA LEU A 102 -2.29 19.67 4.83
C LEU A 102 -2.44 21.17 5.07
N ASP A 103 -3.04 21.56 6.19
CA ASP A 103 -2.98 22.95 6.66
C ASP A 103 -1.72 23.22 7.49
N ASP A 104 -1.58 24.44 7.99
CA ASP A 104 -0.43 24.88 8.78
C ASP A 104 -0.29 24.11 10.11
N GLU A 105 -1.35 23.47 10.57
CA GLU A 105 -1.40 22.64 11.78
C GLU A 105 -1.15 21.15 11.46
N GLY A 106 -0.94 20.81 10.19
CA GLY A 106 -0.72 19.45 9.71
C GLY A 106 -2.00 18.61 9.65
N VAL A 107 -3.17 19.23 9.71
CA VAL A 107 -4.46 18.52 9.60
C VAL A 107 -4.72 18.17 8.14
N PHE A 108 -4.95 16.88 7.90
CA PHE A 108 -5.21 16.39 6.55
C PHE A 108 -6.69 16.53 6.16
N SER A 109 -6.93 17.35 5.14
CA SER A 109 -8.24 17.52 4.52
C SER A 109 -8.34 16.72 3.22
N MET A 110 -8.98 15.55 3.30
CA MET A 110 -9.16 14.64 2.16
C MET A 110 -10.18 15.19 1.15
N PHE A 111 -9.82 15.24 -0.13
CA PHE A 111 -10.74 15.57 -1.23
C PHE A 111 -10.96 14.41 -2.21
N ARG A 112 -10.05 13.43 -2.27
CA ARG A 112 -10.12 12.32 -3.24
C ARG A 112 -9.51 11.05 -2.67
N ARG A 113 -9.98 9.88 -3.13
CA ARG A 113 -9.41 8.56 -2.75
C ARG A 113 -9.43 7.56 -3.90
N ALA A 114 -8.46 6.66 -3.89
CA ALA A 114 -8.46 5.43 -4.65
C ALA A 114 -8.56 4.20 -3.71
N LYS A 115 -9.04 3.09 -4.25
CA LYS A 115 -9.19 1.79 -3.56
C LYS A 115 -8.26 0.77 -4.23
N LEU A 116 -7.14 0.47 -3.60
CA LEU A 116 -6.24 -0.59 -4.02
C LEU A 116 -6.85 -1.94 -3.67
N MET A 117 -7.37 -2.66 -4.67
CA MET A 117 -8.23 -3.82 -4.45
C MET A 117 -7.41 -5.08 -4.15
N LEU A 118 -7.51 -5.60 -2.93
CA LEU A 118 -6.86 -6.85 -2.54
C LEU A 118 -7.59 -8.08 -3.09
N ASP A 119 -8.90 -7.98 -3.33
CA ASP A 119 -9.67 -9.06 -3.96
C ASP A 119 -9.28 -9.34 -5.42
N MET A 120 -8.46 -8.46 -6.02
CA MET A 120 -7.99 -8.58 -7.40
C MET A 120 -6.53 -9.04 -7.48
N VAL A 121 -5.94 -9.46 -6.35
CA VAL A 121 -4.62 -10.10 -6.33
C VAL A 121 -4.77 -11.52 -6.90
N PRO A 122 -3.93 -11.95 -7.84
CA PRO A 122 -3.92 -13.34 -8.31
C PRO A 122 -3.75 -14.32 -7.14
N THR A 123 -4.55 -15.39 -7.12
CA THR A 123 -4.60 -16.36 -6.00
C THR A 123 -3.23 -16.98 -5.71
N ASP A 124 -2.47 -17.32 -6.75
CA ASP A 124 -1.12 -17.87 -6.68
C ASP A 124 -0.14 -16.87 -6.04
N VAL A 125 -0.16 -15.61 -6.47
CA VAL A 125 0.65 -14.54 -5.89
C VAL A 125 0.32 -14.32 -4.41
N LEU A 126 -0.97 -14.32 -4.05
CA LEU A 126 -1.37 -14.14 -2.65
C LEU A 126 -0.98 -15.34 -1.78
N ALA A 127 -1.14 -16.56 -2.29
CA ALA A 127 -0.71 -17.77 -1.59
C ALA A 127 0.81 -17.80 -1.40
N GLU A 128 1.57 -17.40 -2.41
CA GLU A 128 3.02 -17.27 -2.33
C GLU A 128 3.42 -16.19 -1.32
N ALA A 129 2.81 -15.01 -1.36
CA ALA A 129 3.08 -13.93 -0.41
C ALA A 129 2.73 -14.32 1.03
N ALA A 130 1.66 -15.08 1.25
CA ALA A 130 1.30 -15.59 2.58
C ALA A 130 2.33 -16.59 3.14
N ARG A 131 3.12 -17.22 2.27
CA ARG A 131 4.19 -18.18 2.60
C ARG A 131 5.56 -17.49 2.73
N GLU A 132 5.85 -16.53 1.86
CA GLU A 132 7.14 -15.81 1.80
C GLU A 132 7.16 -14.56 2.70
N GLY A 133 5.99 -14.01 3.06
CA GLY A 133 5.81 -12.98 4.07
C GLY A 133 5.57 -11.56 3.54
N VAL A 134 5.74 -11.30 2.23
CA VAL A 134 5.52 -9.97 1.64
C VAL A 134 4.69 -10.05 0.35
N LEU A 135 3.61 -9.26 0.30
CA LEU A 135 2.85 -8.96 -0.91
C LEU A 135 3.22 -7.54 -1.37
N VAL A 136 3.66 -7.39 -2.61
CA VAL A 136 4.07 -6.09 -3.17
C VAL A 136 3.07 -5.61 -4.21
N ALA A 137 2.62 -4.37 -4.08
CA ALA A 137 1.78 -3.66 -5.02
C ALA A 137 2.60 -2.57 -5.73
N ARG A 138 2.73 -2.62 -7.05
CA ARG A 138 3.39 -1.59 -7.86
C ARG A 138 2.38 -0.86 -8.73
N LEU A 139 2.31 0.47 -8.63
CA LEU A 139 1.30 1.28 -9.33
C LEU A 139 1.79 2.71 -9.63
N GLY A 140 1.20 3.31 -10.65
CA GLY A 140 1.24 4.77 -10.87
C GLY A 140 0.17 5.47 -10.03
N LEU A 141 0.42 6.73 -9.63
CA LEU A 141 -0.48 7.53 -8.80
C LEU A 141 -1.18 8.69 -9.54
N THR A 142 -0.98 8.76 -10.85
CA THR A 142 -1.64 9.71 -11.75
C THR A 142 -2.76 9.01 -12.52
N ASP A 143 -3.91 9.68 -12.65
CA ASP A 143 -5.03 9.22 -13.45
C ASP A 143 -4.87 9.64 -14.94
N PRO A 144 -5.68 9.10 -15.87
CA PRO A 144 -5.57 9.44 -17.29
C PRO A 144 -5.78 10.93 -17.64
N GLN A 145 -6.27 11.75 -16.71
CA GLN A 145 -6.45 13.19 -16.87
C GLN A 145 -5.26 13.99 -16.30
N GLY A 146 -4.22 13.32 -15.80
CA GLY A 146 -3.08 13.96 -15.15
C GLY A 146 -3.33 14.31 -13.67
N GLY A 147 -4.47 13.90 -13.11
CA GLY A 147 -4.84 14.21 -11.73
C GLY A 147 -4.52 13.06 -10.75
N PRO A 148 -4.74 13.26 -9.45
CA PRO A 148 -4.51 12.22 -8.46
C PRO A 148 -5.38 10.98 -8.69
N LEU A 149 -4.77 9.80 -8.58
CA LEU A 149 -5.44 8.52 -8.82
C LEU A 149 -6.72 8.39 -8.00
N ARG A 150 -7.76 7.81 -8.63
CA ARG A 150 -9.10 7.66 -8.05
C ARG A 150 -9.73 6.32 -8.39
N ALA A 151 -10.91 6.09 -7.79
CA ALA A 151 -11.73 4.91 -8.05
C ALA A 151 -11.02 3.60 -7.65
N ARG A 152 -11.31 2.49 -8.34
CA ARG A 152 -10.74 1.17 -8.02
C ARG A 152 -9.43 0.99 -8.78
N VAL A 153 -8.37 0.66 -8.05
CA VAL A 153 -7.08 0.26 -8.62
C VAL A 153 -7.04 -1.26 -8.66
N VAL A 154 -6.99 -1.79 -9.88
CA VAL A 154 -7.01 -3.21 -10.23
C VAL A 154 -6.04 -3.43 -11.38
N PRO A 155 -5.57 -4.66 -11.65
CA PRO A 155 -4.81 -4.93 -12.87
C PRO A 155 -5.54 -4.42 -14.13
N PRO A 156 -4.84 -3.80 -15.11
CA PRO A 156 -3.39 -3.66 -15.22
C PRO A 156 -2.79 -2.43 -14.49
N HIS A 157 -3.58 -1.62 -13.80
CA HIS A 157 -3.11 -0.40 -13.12
C HIS A 157 -2.33 -0.66 -11.82
N VAL A 158 -2.31 -1.91 -11.36
CA VAL A 158 -1.43 -2.40 -10.31
C VAL A 158 -0.85 -3.74 -10.73
N ILE A 159 0.45 -3.90 -10.48
CA ILE A 159 1.16 -5.17 -10.60
C ILE A 159 1.37 -5.72 -9.20
N TRP A 160 1.01 -6.99 -9.00
CA TRP A 160 1.17 -7.69 -7.73
C TRP A 160 2.28 -8.73 -7.85
N THR A 161 3.17 -8.78 -6.86
CA THR A 161 4.20 -9.84 -6.74
C THR A 161 4.31 -10.30 -5.30
N ALA A 162 4.78 -11.53 -5.10
CA ALA A 162 5.20 -12.03 -3.79
C ALA A 162 6.71 -11.82 -3.63
N GLU A 163 7.13 -11.50 -2.41
CA GLU A 163 8.55 -11.41 -2.05
C GLU A 163 8.79 -12.07 -0.70
N ARG A 164 10.04 -12.48 -0.48
CA ARG A 164 10.49 -13.00 0.82
C ARG A 164 10.66 -11.88 1.82
N ASP A 165 10.17 -12.09 3.03
CA ASP A 165 10.49 -11.23 4.17
C ASP A 165 11.96 -11.43 4.56
N THR A 166 12.84 -10.56 4.06
CA THR A 166 14.29 -10.63 4.33
C THR A 166 14.69 -10.04 5.68
N ARG A 167 13.74 -9.61 6.53
CA ARG A 167 14.03 -9.11 7.89
C ARG A 167 14.70 -10.14 8.80
N ASP A 168 14.78 -11.40 8.38
CA ASP A 168 15.35 -12.52 9.12
C ASP A 168 16.66 -13.08 8.53
N THR A 169 17.43 -12.29 7.78
CA THR A 169 18.81 -12.72 7.47
C THR A 169 19.73 -12.23 8.59
N PRO A 170 20.15 -13.07 9.56
CA PRO A 170 21.31 -12.74 10.37
C PRO A 170 22.47 -12.59 9.39
N GLY A 171 23.00 -11.37 9.27
CA GLY A 171 24.14 -11.09 8.43
C GLY A 171 25.23 -12.12 8.73
N THR A 172 25.71 -12.79 7.69
CA THR A 172 26.90 -13.64 7.75
C THR A 172 28.07 -12.75 8.18
N HIS A 173 28.27 -12.63 9.48
CA HIS A 173 29.51 -12.14 10.05
C HIS A 173 30.53 -13.26 9.86
N ALA A 174 31.30 -13.16 8.77
CA ALA A 174 32.48 -13.99 8.59
C ALA A 174 33.39 -13.81 9.82
N PRO A 175 33.90 -14.90 10.44
CA PRO A 175 34.84 -14.76 11.54
C PRO A 175 36.12 -14.08 11.03
N PRO A 176 36.74 -13.16 11.80
CA PRO A 176 38.06 -12.66 11.45
C PRO A 176 39.04 -13.83 11.46
N GLY A 177 39.67 -14.06 10.31
CA GLY A 177 40.67 -15.10 10.13
C GLY A 177 41.82 -14.94 11.12
N VAL A 178 42.12 -16.03 11.81
CA VAL A 178 43.30 -16.20 12.65
C VAL A 178 44.54 -16.32 11.76
N ALA A 179 45.61 -15.67 12.23
CA ALA A 179 47.03 -15.82 11.92
C ALA A 179 47.61 -15.16 10.64
N LYS A 180 48.59 -14.28 10.89
CA LYS A 180 49.97 -14.54 10.46
C LYS A 180 50.97 -14.02 11.50
N ASP A 181 51.55 -14.96 12.23
CA ASP A 181 52.94 -14.83 12.67
C ASP A 181 53.83 -14.73 11.44
N ALA A 182 54.75 -13.76 11.42
CA ALA A 182 56.03 -13.88 10.73
C ALA A 182 57.00 -12.76 11.18
N ARG A 183 57.93 -13.17 12.05
CA ARG A 183 59.29 -12.65 12.29
C ARG A 183 59.50 -11.25 12.83
#